data_AF-A0A956IX97-F1
#
_entry.id   AF-A0A956IX97-F1
#
_cell.length_a   1.000
_cell.length_b   1.000
_cell.length_c   1.000
_cell.angle_alpha   90.00
_cell.angle_beta   90.00
_cell.angle_gamma   90.00
#
_symmetry.space_group_name_H-M   'P 1'
#
loop_
_entity.id
_entity.type
_entity.pdbx_description
1 polymer ?
#
loop_
_entity_poly.entity_id
_entity_poly.type
_entity_poly.pdbx_seq_one_letter_code
_entity_poly.pdbx_strand_id
1 'polypeptide(L)'
;GAPATTTGAGAAAESAGASAAESDTKDEDDDEEEDGKTASTKPKVNPDKDLVIYAGGFYTTKEAAANSDFDGAKAHCAGLKSKHYARLKGWKLASAKEVGKFAGKVDKYLYWTRDKSDEEGKAVAFVMVTKKTTNRPPDDKRARPFCVAKN
;
A
#
# COMPACT_ATOMS: atom_id res chain seq x y z
N GLY A 1 -27.09 -40.11 -19.16
CA GLY A 1 -27.81 -39.21 -18.24
C GLY A 1 -27.01 -39.07 -16.97
N ALA A 2 -26.87 -37.85 -16.47
CA ALA A 2 -25.83 -37.36 -15.56
C ALA A 2 -25.85 -37.90 -14.11
N PRO A 3 -24.72 -37.80 -13.37
CA PRO A 3 -24.68 -37.94 -11.92
C PRO A 3 -24.98 -36.62 -11.18
N ALA A 4 -25.47 -36.78 -9.95
CA ALA A 4 -25.92 -35.76 -9.01
C ALA A 4 -24.79 -34.86 -8.47
N THR A 5 -25.10 -33.62 -8.09
CA THR A 5 -24.38 -32.91 -7.01
C THR A 5 -25.28 -31.91 -6.29
N THR A 6 -25.18 -31.98 -4.96
CA THR A 6 -25.77 -31.17 -3.89
C THR A 6 -25.38 -29.69 -3.93
N THR A 7 -26.31 -28.81 -3.57
CA THR A 7 -26.01 -27.43 -3.17
C THR A 7 -26.69 -27.14 -1.84
N GLY A 8 -25.89 -27.14 -0.77
CA GLY A 8 -26.29 -26.67 0.55
C GLY A 8 -26.32 -25.15 0.59
N ALA A 9 -27.45 -24.59 1.01
CA ALA A 9 -27.58 -23.18 1.34
C ALA A 9 -27.14 -22.97 2.80
N GLY A 10 -25.90 -22.49 3.00
CA GLY A 10 -25.45 -21.92 4.26
C GLY A 10 -25.65 -20.41 4.22
N ALA A 11 -26.76 -19.94 4.80
CA ALA A 11 -27.06 -18.52 4.92
C ALA A 11 -26.25 -17.87 6.05
N ALA A 12 -26.04 -16.57 5.88
CA ALA A 12 -25.10 -15.71 6.56
C ALA A 12 -25.27 -15.64 8.09
N ALA A 13 -24.13 -15.48 8.76
CA ALA A 13 -24.05 -15.04 10.14
C ALA A 13 -24.43 -13.55 10.24
N GLU A 14 -25.50 -13.25 10.97
CA GLU A 14 -25.70 -11.94 11.58
C GLU A 14 -24.80 -11.83 12.82
N SER A 15 -23.90 -10.85 12.82
CA SER A 15 -23.31 -10.35 14.06
C SER A 15 -23.62 -8.87 14.15
N ALA A 16 -24.68 -8.58 14.90
CA ALA A 16 -24.93 -7.27 15.49
C ALA A 16 -23.81 -6.96 16.50
N GLY A 17 -23.39 -5.70 16.53
CA GLY A 17 -22.39 -5.21 17.46
C GLY A 17 -22.33 -3.69 17.41
N ALA A 18 -23.17 -3.06 18.23
CA ALA A 18 -23.28 -1.63 18.42
C ALA A 18 -21.99 -0.97 18.93
N SER A 19 -21.81 0.31 18.61
CA SER A 19 -21.24 1.29 19.54
C SER A 19 -21.83 2.67 19.26
N ALA A 20 -22.31 3.26 20.35
CA ALA A 20 -23.02 4.53 20.43
C ALA A 20 -22.05 5.70 20.64
N ALA A 21 -22.56 6.87 20.22
CA ALA A 21 -22.42 8.22 20.78
C ALA A 21 -21.04 8.71 21.22
N GLU A 22 -20.59 9.80 20.59
CA GLU A 22 -19.77 10.81 21.27
C GLU A 22 -20.46 12.17 21.17
N SER A 23 -20.63 12.79 22.34
CA SER A 23 -21.31 14.06 22.59
C SER A 23 -20.43 15.26 22.27
N ASP A 24 -21.09 16.36 21.93
CA ASP A 24 -20.63 17.75 22.03
C ASP A 24 -19.87 18.02 23.34
N THR A 25 -18.76 18.76 23.25
CA THR A 25 -18.44 19.85 24.19
C THR A 25 -17.54 20.88 23.48
N LYS A 26 -18.01 22.12 23.53
CA LYS A 26 -17.33 23.35 23.14
C LYS A 26 -16.61 23.88 24.38
N ASP A 27 -15.35 24.32 24.25
CA ASP A 27 -14.70 25.17 25.25
C ASP A 27 -13.66 26.06 24.55
N GLU A 28 -13.78 27.36 24.82
CA GLU A 28 -12.98 28.49 24.33
C GLU A 28 -12.21 29.04 25.54
N ASP A 29 -10.89 29.20 25.42
CA ASP A 29 -10.01 30.04 26.26
C ASP A 29 -8.66 30.10 25.50
N ASP A 30 -8.32 31.16 24.76
CA ASP A 30 -7.79 32.48 25.16
C ASP A 30 -6.49 32.45 25.99
N ASP A 31 -5.60 33.39 25.62
CA ASP A 31 -4.41 33.87 26.34
C ASP A 31 -2.99 33.29 26.05
N GLU A 32 -2.23 34.17 25.39
CA GLU A 32 -0.83 34.59 25.59
C GLU A 32 0.39 33.71 25.20
N GLU A 33 1.05 34.19 24.13
CA GLU A 33 2.49 34.48 23.95
C GLU A 33 3.50 33.81 24.92
N GLU A 34 4.48 33.05 24.39
CA GLU A 34 5.92 33.38 24.47
C GLU A 34 6.79 32.28 23.83
N ASP A 35 7.85 32.76 23.18
CA ASP A 35 9.04 32.13 22.60
C ASP A 35 9.44 30.72 23.11
N GLY A 36 9.58 29.78 22.17
CA GLY A 36 10.08 28.45 22.49
C GLY A 36 10.21 27.55 21.27
N LYS A 37 11.19 27.82 20.41
CA LYS A 37 11.60 26.97 19.28
C LYS A 37 12.19 25.65 19.76
N THR A 38 11.41 24.80 20.42
CA THR A 38 11.71 23.37 20.50
C THR A 38 11.36 22.76 19.16
N ALA A 39 12.37 22.62 18.30
CA ALA A 39 12.32 21.70 17.18
C ALA A 39 12.00 20.32 17.73
N SER A 40 10.70 19.98 17.77
CA SER A 40 10.19 18.65 18.10
C SER A 40 10.83 17.69 17.12
N THR A 41 11.96 17.11 17.53
CA THR A 41 12.73 16.18 16.72
C THR A 41 11.89 14.91 16.73
N LYS A 42 10.97 14.78 15.76
CA LYS A 42 10.11 13.60 15.62
C LYS A 42 11.02 12.37 15.80
N PRO A 43 10.70 11.46 16.74
CA PRO A 43 11.56 10.33 17.02
C PRO A 43 11.82 9.57 15.73
N LYS A 44 13.09 9.42 15.38
CA LYS A 44 13.52 8.72 14.18
C LYS A 44 13.04 7.28 14.29
N VAL A 45 12.01 6.94 13.53
CA VAL A 45 11.48 5.58 13.48
C VAL A 45 12.60 4.69 12.94
N ASN A 46 12.90 3.59 13.63
CA ASN A 46 13.82 2.58 13.14
C ASN A 46 12.98 1.46 12.50
N PRO A 47 12.99 1.31 11.17
CA PRO A 47 12.24 0.26 10.51
C PRO A 47 12.79 -1.13 10.86
N ASP A 48 11.91 -2.11 10.86
CA ASP A 48 12.28 -3.52 11.02
C ASP A 48 12.98 -4.02 9.74
N LYS A 49 14.31 -4.13 9.81
CA LYS A 49 15.17 -4.45 8.66
C LYS A 49 15.05 -5.91 8.20
N ASP A 50 14.47 -6.80 9.00
CA ASP A 50 14.27 -8.18 8.59
C ASP A 50 13.12 -8.29 7.58
N LEU A 51 12.16 -7.37 7.68
CA LEU A 51 10.94 -7.31 6.88
C LEU A 51 11.05 -6.44 5.61
N VAL A 52 12.06 -5.56 5.51
CA VAL A 52 12.16 -4.56 4.43
C VAL A 52 13.54 -4.49 3.78
N ILE A 53 13.56 -3.98 2.56
CA ILE A 53 14.77 -3.67 1.79
C ILE A 53 14.84 -2.15 1.60
N TYR A 54 16.03 -1.56 1.79
CA TYR A 54 16.25 -0.13 1.56
C TYR A 54 17.00 0.15 0.24
N ALA A 55 16.48 1.07 -0.56
CA ALA A 55 17.15 1.58 -1.76
C ALA A 55 16.71 3.00 -2.13
N GLY A 56 17.68 3.85 -2.45
CA GLY A 56 17.45 5.17 -3.05
C GLY A 56 16.44 6.07 -2.29
N GLY A 57 16.47 6.01 -0.96
CA GLY A 57 15.61 6.80 -0.07
C GLY A 57 14.25 6.17 0.25
N PHE A 58 14.02 4.92 -0.13
CA PHE A 58 12.75 4.22 0.08
C PHE A 58 12.97 2.83 0.68
N TYR A 59 11.95 2.36 1.38
CA TYR A 59 11.83 0.99 1.85
C TYR A 59 10.77 0.26 1.03
N THR A 60 10.99 -1.02 0.73
CA THR A 60 9.99 -1.95 0.17
C THR A 60 9.95 -3.22 1.00
N THR A 61 8.89 -4.04 0.88
CA THR A 61 8.82 -5.33 1.55
C THR A 61 9.88 -6.29 1.00
N LYS A 62 10.46 -7.14 1.85
CA LYS A 62 11.39 -8.19 1.41
C LYS A 62 10.66 -9.27 0.60
N GLU A 63 9.48 -9.66 1.04
CA GLU A 63 8.61 -10.60 0.33
C GLU A 63 7.77 -9.87 -0.74
N ALA A 64 7.73 -10.44 -1.94
CA ALA A 64 6.90 -9.93 -3.02
C ALA A 64 5.43 -10.33 -2.81
N ALA A 65 4.54 -9.34 -2.79
CA ALA A 65 3.10 -9.58 -2.71
C ALA A 65 2.59 -10.42 -3.90
N ALA A 66 1.48 -11.12 -3.69
CA ALA A 66 0.81 -11.91 -4.71
C ALA A 66 0.35 -11.04 -5.89
N ASN A 67 0.14 -11.68 -7.04
CA ASN A 67 -0.41 -11.00 -8.20
C ASN A 67 -1.83 -10.49 -7.93
N SER A 68 -2.17 -9.31 -8.46
CA SER A 68 -3.49 -8.69 -8.31
C SER A 68 -3.81 -7.79 -9.49
N ASP A 69 -5.06 -7.35 -9.60
CA ASP A 69 -5.43 -6.19 -10.40
C ASP A 69 -4.86 -4.89 -9.77
N PHE A 70 -5.02 -3.78 -10.49
CA PHE A 70 -4.49 -2.47 -10.09
C PHE A 70 -5.15 -1.93 -8.82
N ASP A 71 -6.44 -2.20 -8.62
CA ASP A 71 -7.14 -1.78 -7.41
C ASP A 71 -6.70 -2.57 -6.18
N GLY A 72 -6.61 -3.90 -6.32
CA GLY A 72 -6.04 -4.78 -5.31
C GLY A 72 -4.61 -4.41 -4.94
N ALA A 73 -3.80 -3.93 -5.90
CA ALA A 73 -2.46 -3.45 -5.63
C ALA A 73 -2.45 -2.17 -4.77
N LYS A 74 -3.34 -1.22 -5.07
CA LYS A 74 -3.53 -0.01 -4.24
C LYS A 74 -4.00 -0.39 -2.83
N ALA A 75 -5.01 -1.26 -2.73
CA ALA A 75 -5.56 -1.74 -1.47
C ALA A 75 -4.50 -2.46 -0.62
N HIS A 76 -3.66 -3.29 -1.23
CA HIS A 76 -2.55 -3.96 -0.55
C HIS A 76 -1.58 -2.96 0.09
N CYS A 77 -1.12 -1.95 -0.68
CA CYS A 77 -0.22 -0.94 -0.14
C CYS A 77 -0.89 -0.06 0.93
N ALA A 78 -2.20 0.22 0.81
CA ALA A 78 -2.96 0.90 1.86
C ALA A 78 -3.06 0.04 3.13
N GLY A 79 -3.19 -1.28 3.01
CA GLY A 79 -3.16 -2.21 4.15
C GLY A 79 -1.84 -2.17 4.90
N LEU A 80 -0.70 -2.13 4.19
CA LEU A 80 0.62 -1.94 4.83
C LEU A 80 0.71 -0.60 5.57
N LYS A 81 0.11 0.45 4.99
CA LYS A 81 0.04 1.78 5.60
C LYS A 81 -0.73 1.75 6.91
N SER A 82 -1.94 1.20 6.91
CA SER A 82 -2.81 1.13 8.10
C SER A 82 -2.21 0.29 9.22
N LYS A 83 -1.45 -0.75 8.87
CA LYS A 83 -0.77 -1.62 9.85
C LYS A 83 0.57 -1.06 10.36
N HIS A 84 1.01 0.09 9.83
CA HIS A 84 2.37 0.60 10.04
C HIS A 84 3.43 -0.49 9.84
N TYR A 85 3.33 -1.25 8.74
CA TYR A 85 4.19 -2.41 8.51
C TYR A 85 5.67 -2.04 8.62
N ALA A 86 6.45 -2.88 9.32
CA ALA A 86 7.85 -2.62 9.66
C ALA A 86 8.08 -1.26 10.37
N ARG A 87 7.09 -0.79 11.15
CA ARG A 87 7.05 0.51 11.84
C ARG A 87 6.95 1.73 10.92
N LEU A 88 6.78 1.54 9.61
CA LEU A 88 6.72 2.62 8.62
C LEU A 88 5.26 3.03 8.34
N LYS A 89 4.98 4.34 8.35
CA LYS A 89 3.62 4.89 8.13
C LYS A 89 3.34 5.37 6.69
N GLY A 90 4.38 5.41 5.85
CA GLY A 90 4.34 6.06 4.54
C GLY A 90 4.10 5.14 3.34
N TRP A 91 3.52 3.95 3.55
CA TRP A 91 3.32 2.96 2.48
C TRP A 91 2.37 3.47 1.40
N LYS A 92 2.80 3.30 0.14
CA LYS A 92 2.03 3.62 -1.06
C LYS A 92 2.50 2.77 -2.22
N LEU A 93 1.70 2.70 -3.28
CA LEU A 93 2.14 2.14 -4.55
C LEU A 93 3.30 2.98 -5.11
N ALA A 94 4.34 2.33 -5.62
CA ALA A 94 5.54 2.97 -6.15
C ALA A 94 5.32 3.54 -7.56
N SER A 95 6.07 4.58 -7.93
CA SER A 95 6.24 4.98 -9.33
C SER A 95 7.31 4.11 -10.00
N ALA A 96 7.34 4.08 -11.33
CA ALA A 96 8.35 3.36 -12.12
C ALA A 96 9.78 3.76 -11.74
N LYS A 97 10.02 5.05 -11.49
CA LYS A 97 11.32 5.56 -11.00
C LYS A 97 11.68 5.02 -9.62
N GLU A 98 10.69 4.84 -8.74
CA GLU A 98 10.90 4.27 -7.40
C GLU A 98 11.17 2.76 -7.50
N VAL A 99 10.38 2.03 -8.30
CA VAL A 99 10.58 0.59 -8.55
C VAL A 99 11.97 0.31 -9.13
N GLY A 100 12.42 1.12 -10.10
CA GLY A 100 13.74 0.98 -10.73
C GLY A 100 14.92 1.07 -9.77
N LYS A 101 14.78 1.76 -8.62
CA LYS A 101 15.84 1.85 -7.59
C LYS A 101 16.11 0.52 -6.89
N PHE A 102 15.15 -0.39 -6.92
CA PHE A 102 15.27 -1.72 -6.31
C PHE A 102 15.72 -2.79 -7.31
N ALA A 103 16.05 -2.42 -8.55
CA ALA A 103 16.56 -3.34 -9.54
C ALA A 103 17.80 -4.09 -9.00
N GLY A 104 17.75 -5.43 -9.04
CA GLY A 104 18.82 -6.30 -8.52
C GLY A 104 18.73 -6.60 -7.02
N LYS A 105 17.77 -6.03 -6.29
CA LYS A 105 17.51 -6.34 -4.87
C LYS A 105 16.19 -7.08 -4.63
N VAL A 106 15.31 -7.07 -5.62
CA VAL A 106 13.99 -7.69 -5.58
C VAL A 106 13.80 -8.55 -6.82
N ASP A 107 12.80 -9.42 -6.79
CA ASP A 107 12.50 -10.33 -7.87
C ASP A 107 12.15 -9.60 -9.17
N LYS A 108 12.45 -10.24 -10.30
CA LYS A 108 12.28 -9.66 -11.63
C LYS A 108 10.87 -9.89 -12.17
N TYR A 109 9.87 -9.33 -11.51
CA TYR A 109 8.46 -9.45 -11.92
C TYR A 109 7.94 -8.22 -12.68
N LEU A 110 6.67 -8.30 -13.08
CA LEU A 110 5.86 -7.19 -13.51
C LEU A 110 5.19 -6.56 -12.29
N TYR A 111 5.30 -5.25 -12.13
CA TYR A 111 4.80 -4.53 -10.97
C TYR A 111 3.87 -3.40 -11.35
N TRP A 112 2.73 -3.27 -10.68
CA TRP A 112 1.88 -2.10 -10.83
C TRP A 112 2.58 -0.85 -10.31
N THR A 113 2.42 0.27 -11.02
CA THR A 113 2.93 1.58 -10.59
C THR A 113 1.82 2.61 -10.47
N ARG A 114 2.03 3.62 -9.64
CA ARG A 114 1.10 4.75 -9.49
C ARG A 114 1.20 5.79 -10.60
N ASP A 115 2.03 5.56 -11.62
CA ASP A 115 2.18 6.52 -12.71
C ASP A 115 0.88 6.60 -13.50
N LYS A 116 0.59 7.79 -14.02
CA LYS A 116 -0.55 7.97 -14.92
C LYS A 116 -0.19 7.34 -16.27
N SER A 117 -1.14 6.60 -16.84
CA SER A 117 -0.99 6.10 -18.20
C SER A 117 -1.29 7.22 -19.20
N ASP A 118 -0.56 7.24 -20.30
CA ASP A 118 -0.86 8.09 -21.46
C ASP A 118 -2.02 7.52 -22.31
N GLU A 119 -2.46 6.29 -22.02
CA GLU A 119 -3.58 5.64 -22.69
C GLU A 119 -4.82 5.63 -21.79
N GLU A 120 -5.95 6.07 -22.33
CA GLU A 120 -7.22 6.13 -21.60
C GLU A 120 -7.64 4.74 -21.10
N GLY A 121 -8.10 4.68 -19.85
CA GLY A 121 -8.58 3.44 -19.23
C GLY A 121 -7.48 2.42 -18.90
N LYS A 122 -6.19 2.76 -19.05
CA LYS A 122 -5.08 1.87 -18.71
C LYS A 122 -4.34 2.28 -17.45
N ALA A 123 -3.72 1.29 -16.81
CA ALA A 123 -2.78 1.48 -15.70
C ALA A 123 -1.36 1.16 -16.17
N VAL A 124 -0.38 1.78 -15.51
CA VAL A 124 1.04 1.58 -15.82
C VAL A 124 1.59 0.44 -14.96
N ALA A 125 2.25 -0.51 -15.62
CA ALA A 125 3.06 -1.52 -14.97
C ALA A 125 4.54 -1.36 -15.36
N PHE A 126 5.45 -1.63 -14.44
CA PHE A 126 6.89 -1.65 -14.64
C PHE A 126 7.38 -3.08 -14.77
N VAL A 127 8.01 -3.40 -15.89
CA VAL A 127 8.63 -4.70 -16.17
C VAL A 127 10.04 -4.67 -15.60
N MET A 128 10.28 -5.34 -14.47
CA MET A 128 11.58 -5.24 -13.80
C MET A 128 12.74 -5.84 -14.61
N VAL A 129 12.50 -6.88 -15.40
CA VAL A 129 13.53 -7.51 -16.23
C VAL A 129 14.05 -6.56 -17.33
N THR A 130 13.17 -5.82 -18.00
CA THR A 130 13.56 -4.87 -19.07
C THR A 130 13.75 -3.44 -18.57
N LYS A 131 13.35 -3.15 -17.32
CA LYS A 131 13.34 -1.82 -16.70
C LYS A 131 12.49 -0.80 -17.48
N LYS A 132 11.45 -1.26 -18.18
CA LYS A 132 10.54 -0.43 -18.97
C LYS A 132 9.14 -0.43 -18.37
N THR A 133 8.36 0.60 -18.67
CA THR A 133 6.92 0.63 -18.38
C THR A 133 6.11 0.03 -19.54
N THR A 134 4.91 -0.45 -19.22
CA THR A 134 3.91 -0.93 -20.17
C THR A 134 2.53 -0.56 -19.66
N ASN A 135 1.62 -0.21 -20.56
CA ASN A 135 0.23 0.07 -20.23
C ASN A 135 -0.59 -1.21 -20.30
N ARG A 136 -1.45 -1.42 -19.32
CA ARG A 136 -2.24 -2.64 -19.16
C ARG A 136 -3.67 -2.30 -18.73
N PRO A 137 -4.67 -3.13 -19.07
CA PRO A 137 -5.99 -3.02 -18.47
C PRO A 137 -5.88 -3.09 -16.93
N PRO A 138 -6.60 -2.24 -16.18
CA PRO A 138 -6.48 -2.18 -14.73
C PRO A 138 -6.94 -3.46 -14.02
N ASP A 139 -7.78 -4.28 -14.66
CA ASP A 139 -8.24 -5.59 -14.17
C ASP A 139 -7.25 -6.74 -14.42
N ASP A 140 -6.13 -6.50 -15.13
CA ASP A 140 -5.12 -7.51 -15.42
C ASP A 140 -4.44 -8.01 -14.12
N LYS A 141 -4.60 -9.30 -13.82
CA LYS A 141 -4.03 -9.93 -12.61
C LYS A 141 -2.63 -10.50 -12.79
N ARG A 142 -1.87 -10.07 -13.79
CA ARG A 142 -0.50 -10.55 -14.04
C ARG A 142 0.57 -9.76 -13.30
N ALA A 143 0.28 -8.52 -12.91
CA ALA A 143 1.22 -7.67 -12.20
C ALA A 143 1.05 -7.79 -10.67
N ARG A 144 2.11 -7.45 -9.94
CA ARG A 144 2.17 -7.47 -8.48
C ARG A 144 2.13 -6.05 -7.91
N PRO A 145 1.62 -5.85 -6.69
CA PRO A 145 1.83 -4.59 -5.97
C PRO A 145 3.32 -4.38 -5.71
N PHE A 146 3.82 -3.18 -5.98
CA PHE A 146 5.12 -2.74 -5.46
C PHE A 146 4.93 -1.56 -4.53
N CYS A 147 4.99 -1.84 -3.23
CA CYS A 147 4.72 -0.84 -2.21
C CYS A 147 6.04 -0.24 -1.71
N VAL A 148 6.10 1.08 -1.60
CA VAL A 148 7.24 1.77 -1.01
C VAL A 148 6.82 2.67 0.14
N ALA A 149 7.69 2.81 1.13
CA ALA A 149 7.54 3.75 2.22
C ALA A 149 8.80 4.62 2.40
N LYS A 150 8.60 5.80 2.98
CA LYS A 150 9.66 6.65 3.52
C LYS A 150 9.59 6.63 5.03
N ASN A 151 10.75 6.81 5.65
CA ASN A 151 10.91 7.03 7.08
C ASN A 151 10.95 8.53 7.37
#